data_AF-K0KP25-F1
#
_entry.id   AF-K0KP25-F1
#
_cell.length_a   1.000
_cell.length_b   1.000
_cell.length_c   1.000
_cell.angle_alpha   90.00
_cell.angle_beta   90.00
_cell.angle_gamma   90.00
#
_symmetry.space_group_name_H-M   'P 1'
#
loop_
_entity.id
_entity.type
_entity.pdbx_description
1 polymer ?
#
loop_
_entity_poly.entity_id
_entity_poly.type
_entity_poly.pdbx_seq_one_letter_code
_entity_poly.pdbx_strand_id
1 'polypeptide(L)'
;MIHSGHKSIWIWLSLLLTILKPSIAAEVTGVFTAINSIIKYAGDYHDSPMDFFNTTVQWKIDTSKVSTGDTFKLNMPDVFEVRIPGPVSGTYVNYFDLKLGSTTIASCNVDQASGRALQSVASCQVTADLSKYKQVDGTISLGLVFDAGARDLTRAAASRWVIGTNTVTFNGDISGKFTLTTAPTSPPQGYDHFSRYRLTMKGDQYVYFMQTDNICSGKGIQKGTLQYDTSTNKDGDGVINTATPEFRITKKSDLSTFLFPKVASQVSGSSFTYALNNQQLTYTFGAVPADSRLSLSLYTAVSTQQSLHVSHWRMKGTCADGSSFNYDFQDNISALFKLNHINETKFNDKFNDKFNYKFNYKFNHKFNHKFNHKLNHKFNHKFNNKFNNKFNNKFNNKFNNKFNNKLNHEFNNKLNHEFN
;
A
#
# COMPACT_ATOMS: atom_id res chain seq x y z
N MET A 1 17.87 -75.70 -36.37
CA MET A 1 18.64 -74.70 -35.60
C MET A 1 17.80 -73.43 -35.50
N ILE A 2 17.44 -73.07 -34.26
CA ILE A 2 17.22 -71.71 -33.71
C ILE A 2 16.09 -70.88 -34.38
N HIS A 3 14.86 -70.84 -33.81
CA HIS A 3 14.35 -69.88 -32.78
C HIS A 3 14.39 -68.40 -33.26
N SER A 4 13.42 -67.49 -33.04
CA SER A 4 12.19 -67.42 -32.23
C SER A 4 11.61 -65.98 -32.33
N GLY A 5 10.29 -65.79 -32.11
CA GLY A 5 9.66 -64.53 -31.68
C GLY A 5 9.38 -63.50 -32.80
N HIS A 6 8.24 -62.82 -32.91
CA HIS A 6 7.32 -62.32 -31.89
C HIS A 6 5.90 -62.19 -32.49
N LYS A 7 4.93 -62.89 -31.89
CA LYS A 7 3.55 -62.40 -31.77
C LYS A 7 3.51 -61.43 -30.57
N SER A 8 2.60 -60.46 -30.62
CA SER A 8 2.12 -59.66 -29.48
C SER A 8 2.91 -58.40 -29.08
N ILE A 9 2.88 -57.35 -29.92
CA ILE A 9 3.03 -55.95 -29.46
C ILE A 9 2.10 -55.04 -30.30
N TRP A 10 0.78 -55.23 -30.20
CA TRP A 10 -0.22 -54.29 -30.74
C TRP A 10 -1.31 -53.96 -29.71
N ILE A 11 -1.02 -54.12 -28.40
CA ILE A 11 -1.98 -53.87 -27.30
C ILE A 11 -1.40 -52.94 -26.20
N TRP A 12 -0.21 -52.37 -26.37
CA TRP A 12 0.38 -51.44 -25.38
C TRP A 12 0.71 -50.04 -25.91
N LEU A 13 0.19 -49.66 -27.08
CA LEU A 13 0.29 -48.28 -27.58
C LEU A 13 -1.07 -47.58 -27.69
N SER A 14 -2.09 -48.10 -27.00
CA SER A 14 -3.45 -47.53 -26.97
C SER A 14 -3.86 -47.02 -25.58
N LEU A 15 -2.93 -46.96 -24.62
CA LEU A 15 -3.20 -46.51 -23.25
C LEU A 15 -2.16 -45.51 -22.72
N LEU A 16 -1.48 -44.76 -23.60
CA LEU A 16 -0.64 -43.62 -23.22
C LEU A 16 -0.88 -42.40 -24.12
N LEU A 17 -2.10 -42.23 -24.61
CA LEU A 17 -2.63 -40.91 -24.96
C LEU A 17 -3.65 -40.53 -23.87
N THR A 18 -3.19 -40.43 -22.61
CA THR A 18 -3.79 -39.43 -21.72
C THR A 18 -3.57 -38.12 -22.42
N ILE A 19 -4.65 -37.64 -23.01
CA ILE A 19 -4.84 -36.34 -23.61
C ILE A 19 -4.13 -35.32 -22.70
N LEU A 20 -2.91 -34.93 -23.05
CA LEU A 20 -2.39 -33.62 -22.68
C LEU A 20 -3.31 -32.66 -23.42
N LYS A 21 -4.48 -32.38 -22.82
CA LYS A 21 -5.25 -31.21 -23.17
C LYS A 21 -4.23 -30.11 -22.97
N PRO A 22 -3.83 -29.35 -24.01
CA PRO A 22 -3.24 -28.06 -23.72
C PRO A 22 -4.27 -27.38 -22.83
N SER A 23 -3.97 -27.27 -21.54
CA SER A 23 -4.70 -26.38 -20.65
C SER A 23 -4.35 -25.02 -21.19
N ILE A 24 -5.16 -24.55 -22.15
CA ILE A 24 -5.00 -23.21 -22.69
C ILE A 24 -5.22 -22.30 -21.50
N ALA A 25 -4.15 -21.67 -21.03
CA ALA A 25 -4.20 -20.68 -19.98
C ALA A 25 -5.27 -19.65 -20.35
N ALA A 26 -6.33 -19.56 -19.55
CA ALA A 26 -7.42 -18.64 -19.77
C ALA A 26 -7.16 -17.31 -19.03
N GLU A 27 -7.71 -16.21 -19.53
CA GLU A 27 -7.83 -14.98 -18.73
C GLU A 27 -9.12 -15.06 -17.90
N VAL A 28 -8.99 -15.14 -16.57
CA VAL A 28 -10.09 -15.26 -15.62
C VAL A 28 -10.30 -13.96 -14.84
N THR A 29 -11.51 -13.78 -14.30
CA THR A 29 -11.91 -12.59 -13.53
C THR A 29 -12.38 -12.97 -12.11
N GLY A 30 -12.60 -11.99 -11.25
CA GLY A 30 -13.12 -12.21 -9.89
C GLY A 30 -12.11 -12.80 -8.89
N VAL A 31 -10.82 -12.86 -9.22
CA VAL A 31 -9.77 -13.30 -8.29
C VAL A 31 -9.55 -12.27 -7.19
N PHE A 32 -9.46 -10.98 -7.53
CA PHE A 32 -9.50 -9.90 -6.55
C PHE A 32 -10.96 -9.62 -6.20
N THR A 33 -11.30 -9.62 -4.91
CA THR A 33 -12.71 -9.70 -4.45
C THR A 33 -13.14 -8.51 -3.59
N ALA A 34 -12.21 -7.81 -2.95
CA ALA A 34 -12.53 -6.62 -2.16
C ALA A 34 -11.30 -5.73 -1.95
N ILE A 35 -11.55 -4.45 -1.67
CA ILE A 35 -10.57 -3.55 -1.06
C ILE A 35 -10.93 -3.41 0.41
N ASN A 36 -10.16 -4.04 1.30
CA ASN A 36 -10.45 -4.08 2.73
C ASN A 36 -10.19 -2.73 3.40
N SER A 37 -9.14 -2.01 2.97
CA SER A 37 -8.79 -0.71 3.52
C SER A 37 -7.88 0.08 2.58
N ILE A 38 -8.02 1.40 2.61
CA ILE A 38 -7.08 2.35 2.01
C ILE A 38 -6.72 3.36 3.11
N ILE A 39 -5.48 3.31 3.59
CA ILE A 39 -5.02 4.09 4.74
C ILE A 39 -3.88 4.99 4.29
N LYS A 40 -4.06 6.31 4.41
CA LYS A 40 -2.99 7.28 4.14
C LYS A 40 -1.81 7.02 5.08
N TYR A 41 -0.60 7.08 4.53
CA TYR A 41 0.62 6.96 5.31
C TYR A 41 0.80 8.18 6.22
N ALA A 42 1.00 7.95 7.53
CA ALA A 42 1.01 9.03 8.54
C ALA A 42 2.17 10.02 8.38
N GLY A 43 3.28 9.61 7.77
CA GLY A 43 4.44 10.46 7.56
C GLY A 43 4.34 11.43 6.38
N ASP A 44 3.23 11.44 5.64
CA ASP A 44 3.00 12.39 4.55
C ASP A 44 2.21 13.61 5.04
N TYR A 45 2.81 14.79 4.84
CA TYR A 45 2.33 16.05 5.40
C TYR A 45 1.45 16.86 4.44
N HIS A 46 1.23 16.40 3.20
CA HIS A 46 0.55 17.19 2.18
C HIS A 46 -0.96 16.93 2.09
N ASP A 47 -1.42 15.78 2.58
CA ASP A 47 -2.81 15.32 2.54
C ASP A 47 -3.41 15.40 1.13
N SER A 48 -2.74 14.73 0.20
CA SER A 48 -2.96 14.85 -1.25
C SER A 48 -3.12 13.47 -1.90
N PRO A 49 -3.84 13.35 -3.04
CA PRO A 49 -3.93 12.08 -3.79
C PRO A 49 -2.56 11.50 -4.19
N MET A 50 -1.55 12.36 -4.37
CA MET A 50 -0.16 11.96 -4.68
C MET A 50 0.67 11.53 -3.45
N ASP A 51 0.06 11.43 -2.27
CA ASP A 51 0.68 10.84 -1.07
C ASP A 51 0.66 9.31 -1.15
N PHE A 52 1.30 8.64 -0.19
CA PHE A 52 1.29 7.18 -0.12
C PHE A 52 0.07 6.66 0.66
N PHE A 53 -0.59 5.64 0.11
CA PHE A 53 -1.73 4.97 0.72
C PHE A 53 -1.46 3.48 0.85
N ASN A 54 -1.40 2.95 2.08
CA ASN A 54 -1.35 1.51 2.29
C ASN A 54 -2.74 0.92 1.99
N THR A 55 -2.81 0.07 0.96
CA THR A 55 -4.06 -0.49 0.46
C THR A 55 -4.04 -2.00 0.61
N THR A 56 -5.01 -2.54 1.33
CA THR A 56 -5.16 -3.99 1.51
C THR A 56 -6.24 -4.50 0.57
N VAL A 57 -5.85 -5.38 -0.35
CA VAL A 57 -6.75 -6.01 -1.33
C VAL A 57 -6.93 -7.48 -0.98
N GLN A 58 -8.17 -7.93 -0.93
CA GLN A 58 -8.52 -9.33 -0.75
C GLN A 58 -8.53 -10.06 -2.09
N TRP A 59 -8.02 -11.29 -2.09
CA TRP A 59 -8.06 -12.18 -3.24
C TRP A 59 -8.56 -13.57 -2.84
N LYS A 60 -9.18 -14.26 -3.79
CA LYS A 60 -9.73 -15.60 -3.63
C LYS A 60 -9.68 -16.32 -4.96
N ILE A 61 -9.25 -17.58 -4.94
CA ILE A 61 -9.22 -18.47 -6.10
C ILE A 61 -10.09 -19.69 -5.77
N ASP A 62 -11.16 -19.85 -6.54
CA ASP A 62 -12.01 -21.03 -6.58
C ASP A 62 -11.41 -22.00 -7.61
N THR A 63 -10.88 -23.14 -7.16
CA THR A 63 -10.14 -24.07 -8.02
C THR A 63 -11.03 -24.84 -8.98
N SER A 64 -12.37 -24.72 -8.85
CA SER A 64 -13.31 -25.21 -9.85
C SER A 64 -13.40 -24.30 -11.09
N LYS A 65 -12.92 -23.06 -10.98
CA LYS A 65 -13.01 -22.03 -12.03
C LYS A 65 -11.65 -21.55 -12.53
N VAL A 66 -10.60 -21.77 -11.75
CA VAL A 66 -9.26 -21.26 -12.02
C VAL A 66 -8.25 -22.40 -11.89
N SER A 67 -7.42 -22.54 -12.91
CA SER A 67 -6.40 -23.57 -13.04
C SER A 67 -4.99 -22.99 -13.01
N THR A 68 -4.00 -23.84 -12.74
CA THR A 68 -2.59 -23.48 -12.91
C THR A 68 -2.32 -23.03 -14.34
N GLY A 69 -1.62 -21.91 -14.51
CA GLY A 69 -1.35 -21.29 -15.80
C GLY A 69 -2.32 -20.17 -16.19
N ASP A 70 -3.54 -20.15 -15.63
CA ASP A 70 -4.52 -19.09 -15.90
C ASP A 70 -3.99 -17.71 -15.47
N THR A 71 -4.43 -16.69 -16.19
CA THR A 71 -4.03 -15.30 -15.98
C THR A 71 -5.20 -14.46 -15.50
N PHE A 72 -4.93 -13.38 -14.78
CA PHE A 72 -5.95 -12.44 -14.31
C PHE A 72 -5.31 -11.08 -14.05
N LYS A 73 -6.12 -10.03 -13.97
CA LYS A 73 -5.64 -8.66 -13.83
C LYS A 73 -6.23 -7.93 -12.62
N LEU A 74 -5.44 -7.01 -12.08
CA LEU A 74 -5.90 -5.92 -11.23
C LEU A 74 -5.68 -4.60 -11.97
N ASN A 75 -6.76 -4.08 -12.55
CA ASN A 75 -6.83 -2.78 -13.20
C ASN A 75 -7.09 -1.72 -12.12
N MET A 76 -6.19 -0.73 -12.02
CA MET A 76 -6.21 0.30 -10.98
C MET A 76 -6.30 1.71 -11.59
N PRO A 77 -7.51 2.18 -11.96
CA PRO A 77 -7.74 3.52 -12.50
C PRO A 77 -7.26 4.64 -11.59
N ASP A 78 -6.61 5.63 -12.20
CA ASP A 78 -5.98 6.79 -11.55
C ASP A 78 -5.00 6.43 -10.41
N VAL A 79 -4.38 5.25 -10.49
CA VAL A 79 -3.21 4.92 -9.66
C VAL A 79 -1.96 5.28 -10.44
N PHE A 80 -1.26 6.31 -9.98
CA PHE A 80 0.01 6.79 -10.54
C PHE A 80 1.09 5.72 -10.41
N GLU A 81 1.23 5.09 -9.25
CA GLU A 81 2.17 4.00 -9.07
C GLU A 81 1.81 3.07 -7.90
N VAL A 82 2.30 1.84 -8.00
CA VAL A 82 2.26 0.80 -6.97
C VAL A 82 3.66 0.57 -6.43
N ARG A 83 3.86 0.87 -5.16
CA ARG A 83 5.10 0.73 -4.41
C ARG A 83 5.18 -0.62 -3.76
N ILE A 84 6.07 -1.46 -4.29
CA ILE A 84 6.28 -2.81 -3.81
C ILE A 84 7.71 -2.92 -3.30
N PRO A 85 7.92 -3.10 -1.98
CA PRO A 85 9.27 -3.19 -1.43
C PRO A 85 9.93 -4.51 -1.83
N GLY A 86 11.12 -4.39 -2.40
CA GLY A 86 11.92 -5.50 -2.88
C GLY A 86 12.48 -6.41 -1.79
N PRO A 87 13.26 -7.44 -2.19
CA PRO A 87 13.91 -8.38 -1.27
C PRO A 87 15.08 -7.74 -0.51
N VAL A 88 15.69 -6.71 -1.08
CA VAL A 88 16.75 -5.92 -0.45
C VAL A 88 16.11 -4.71 0.21
N SER A 89 16.50 -4.43 1.45
CA SER A 89 16.05 -3.23 2.18
C SER A 89 16.29 -1.98 1.34
N GLY A 90 15.26 -1.15 1.20
CA GLY A 90 15.36 0.09 0.44
C GLY A 90 15.30 -0.06 -1.07
N THR A 91 15.04 -1.25 -1.61
CA THR A 91 14.75 -1.42 -3.03
C THR A 91 13.25 -1.60 -3.27
N TYR A 92 12.83 -1.32 -4.49
CA TYR A 92 11.46 -1.50 -4.93
C TYR A 92 11.45 -2.30 -6.23
N VAL A 93 10.40 -3.07 -6.44
CA VAL A 93 10.24 -3.96 -7.59
C VAL A 93 8.88 -3.75 -8.26
N ASN A 94 8.75 -4.14 -9.52
CA ASN A 94 7.49 -4.06 -10.27
C ASN A 94 6.75 -5.40 -10.30
N TYR A 95 6.88 -6.20 -9.24
CA TYR A 95 6.19 -7.49 -9.14
C TYR A 95 5.87 -7.84 -7.69
N PHE A 96 4.82 -8.61 -7.48
CA PHE A 96 4.47 -9.19 -6.18
C PHE A 96 3.85 -10.58 -6.38
N ASP A 97 3.84 -11.36 -5.30
CA ASP A 97 3.25 -12.70 -5.29
C ASP A 97 2.02 -12.72 -4.38
N LEU A 98 1.00 -13.46 -4.80
CA LEU A 98 -0.06 -13.94 -3.90
C LEU A 98 0.46 -15.18 -3.18
N LYS A 99 0.47 -15.18 -1.85
CA LYS A 99 1.09 -16.27 -1.06
C LYS A 99 0.12 -16.90 -0.07
N LEU A 100 0.26 -18.21 0.11
CA LEU A 100 -0.33 -18.98 1.21
C LEU A 100 0.81 -19.51 2.08
N GLY A 101 1.06 -18.84 3.22
CA GLY A 101 2.26 -19.11 4.02
C GLY A 101 3.53 -18.82 3.22
N SER A 102 4.37 -19.83 3.01
CA SER A 102 5.59 -19.73 2.19
C SER A 102 5.37 -20.04 0.71
N THR A 103 4.20 -20.58 0.33
CA THR A 103 3.92 -21.00 -1.05
C THR A 103 3.40 -19.83 -1.87
N THR A 104 4.07 -19.53 -2.98
CA THR A 104 3.54 -18.61 -4.01
C THR A 104 2.43 -19.31 -4.79
N ILE A 105 1.24 -18.72 -4.79
CA ILE A 105 0.04 -19.20 -5.49
C ILE A 105 -0.03 -18.62 -6.90
N ALA A 106 0.23 -17.31 -7.02
CA ALA A 106 0.27 -16.59 -8.28
C ALA A 106 1.33 -15.50 -8.21
N SER A 107 1.92 -15.17 -9.36
CA SER A 107 2.90 -14.09 -9.49
C SER A 107 2.36 -13.01 -10.41
N CYS A 108 2.54 -11.75 -10.01
CA CYS A 108 2.00 -10.59 -10.69
C CYS A 108 3.11 -9.62 -11.07
N ASN A 109 3.12 -9.19 -12.33
CA ASN A 109 3.94 -8.07 -12.80
C ASN A 109 3.07 -6.82 -12.90
N VAL A 110 3.60 -5.68 -12.49
CA VAL A 110 2.90 -4.39 -12.49
C VAL A 110 3.44 -3.50 -13.59
N ASP A 111 2.58 -3.15 -14.55
CA ASP A 111 2.82 -1.99 -15.40
C ASP A 111 2.34 -0.74 -14.68
N GLN A 112 3.25 0.20 -14.52
CA GLN A 112 3.07 1.42 -13.74
C GLN A 112 2.52 2.52 -14.66
N ALA A 113 1.49 3.24 -14.25
CA ALA A 113 1.01 4.36 -15.04
C ALA A 113 2.05 5.49 -15.11
N SER A 114 2.54 5.90 -13.95
CA SER A 114 3.50 6.98 -13.71
C SER A 114 3.15 8.26 -14.48
N GLY A 115 1.85 8.61 -14.62
CA GLY A 115 1.36 9.75 -15.41
C GLY A 115 1.39 9.57 -16.94
N ARG A 116 1.68 8.36 -17.41
CA ARG A 116 1.81 7.98 -18.84
C ARG A 116 0.76 6.97 -19.31
N ALA A 117 -0.11 6.55 -18.41
CA ALA A 117 -1.31 5.77 -18.69
C ALA A 117 -2.41 6.21 -17.72
N LEU A 118 -3.66 5.88 -18.03
CA LEU A 118 -4.82 6.19 -17.16
C LEU A 118 -4.91 5.28 -15.93
N GLN A 119 -4.18 4.17 -15.91
CA GLN A 119 -4.24 3.18 -14.85
C GLN A 119 -2.95 2.38 -14.74
N SER A 120 -2.63 1.96 -13.52
CA SER A 120 -1.62 0.92 -13.29
C SER A 120 -2.30 -0.46 -13.40
N VAL A 121 -1.61 -1.46 -13.92
CA VAL A 121 -2.17 -2.80 -14.15
C VAL A 121 -1.25 -3.86 -13.59
N ALA A 122 -1.75 -4.66 -12.64
CA ALA A 122 -1.06 -5.88 -12.24
C ALA A 122 -1.57 -7.04 -13.09
N SER A 123 -0.70 -7.61 -13.91
CA SER A 123 -0.98 -8.82 -14.70
C SER A 123 -0.40 -10.03 -13.97
N CYS A 124 -1.28 -10.96 -13.61
CA CYS A 124 -0.96 -12.10 -12.76
C CYS A 124 -1.12 -13.42 -13.51
N GLN A 125 -0.35 -14.42 -13.10
CA GLN A 125 -0.51 -15.80 -13.53
C GLN A 125 -0.51 -16.72 -12.31
N VAL A 126 -1.42 -17.70 -12.29
CA VAL A 126 -1.43 -18.77 -11.30
C VAL A 126 -0.24 -19.70 -11.57
N THR A 127 0.67 -19.80 -10.61
CA THR A 127 1.92 -20.57 -10.74
C THR A 127 1.95 -21.83 -9.90
N ALA A 128 1.12 -21.93 -8.86
CA ALA A 128 1.03 -23.12 -8.02
C ALA A 128 0.18 -24.24 -8.63
N ASP A 129 0.51 -25.49 -8.29
CA ASP A 129 -0.41 -26.62 -8.41
C ASP A 129 -1.57 -26.45 -7.41
N LEU A 130 -2.78 -26.34 -7.96
CA LEU A 130 -4.01 -26.13 -7.20
C LEU A 130 -4.77 -27.42 -6.88
N SER A 131 -4.34 -28.58 -7.38
CA SER A 131 -5.09 -29.85 -7.34
C SER A 131 -5.52 -30.29 -5.93
N LYS A 132 -4.75 -29.93 -4.91
CA LYS A 132 -5.02 -30.28 -3.50
C LYS A 132 -5.94 -29.30 -2.77
N TYR A 133 -6.31 -28.18 -3.41
CA TYR A 133 -7.15 -27.16 -2.79
C TYR A 133 -8.52 -27.13 -3.45
N LYS A 134 -9.56 -26.89 -2.65
CA LYS A 134 -10.89 -26.49 -3.16
C LYS A 134 -10.99 -24.98 -3.37
N GLN A 135 -10.26 -24.24 -2.54
CA GLN A 135 -10.23 -22.79 -2.54
C GLN A 135 -8.94 -22.34 -1.84
N VAL A 136 -8.38 -21.23 -2.30
CA VAL A 136 -7.32 -20.50 -1.59
C VAL A 136 -7.66 -19.01 -1.58
N ASP A 137 -7.44 -18.34 -0.46
CA ASP A 137 -7.73 -16.92 -0.30
C ASP A 137 -6.73 -16.26 0.64
N GLY A 138 -6.68 -14.94 0.58
CA GLY A 138 -5.80 -14.13 1.40
C GLY A 138 -5.90 -12.65 1.08
N THR A 139 -4.92 -11.89 1.57
CA THR A 139 -4.80 -10.46 1.33
C THR A 139 -3.41 -10.10 0.85
N ILE A 140 -3.30 -9.00 0.14
CA ILE A 140 -2.03 -8.35 -0.19
C ILE A 140 -2.10 -6.87 0.21
N SER A 141 -0.96 -6.33 0.64
CA SER A 141 -0.82 -4.91 0.99
C SER A 141 0.06 -4.23 -0.06
N LEU A 142 -0.47 -3.18 -0.68
CA LEU A 142 0.19 -2.40 -1.72
C LEU A 142 0.30 -0.94 -1.27
N GLY A 143 1.48 -0.34 -1.40
CA GLY A 143 1.61 1.11 -1.27
C GLY A 143 1.15 1.77 -2.56
N LEU A 144 0.02 2.47 -2.55
CA LEU A 144 -0.51 3.14 -3.72
C LEU A 144 -0.25 4.64 -3.68
N VAL A 145 -0.21 5.23 -4.86
CA VAL A 145 -0.21 6.67 -5.08
C VAL A 145 -1.24 6.95 -6.13
N PHE A 146 -2.17 7.87 -5.86
CA PHE A 146 -3.17 8.23 -6.84
C PHE A 146 -2.66 9.35 -7.75
N ASP A 147 -3.05 9.32 -9.01
CA ASP A 147 -2.72 10.36 -9.97
C ASP A 147 -3.61 11.59 -9.70
N ALA A 148 -3.00 12.76 -9.56
CA ALA A 148 -3.72 14.01 -9.32
C ALA A 148 -4.09 14.79 -10.59
N GLY A 149 -3.78 14.27 -11.79
CA GLY A 149 -4.17 14.86 -13.07
C GLY A 149 -3.25 15.99 -13.55
N ALA A 150 -1.97 15.84 -13.29
CA ALA A 150 -0.95 16.85 -13.58
C ALA A 150 -0.35 16.75 -15.00
N ARG A 151 -0.71 15.71 -15.76
CA ARG A 151 -0.35 15.47 -17.17
C ARG A 151 -1.58 15.64 -18.06
N ASP A 152 -1.40 15.94 -19.35
CA ASP A 152 -2.49 16.05 -20.32
C ASP A 152 -3.34 14.78 -20.36
N LEU A 153 -2.68 13.62 -20.44
CA LEU A 153 -3.36 12.32 -20.53
C LEU A 153 -4.22 12.04 -19.28
N THR A 154 -3.70 12.33 -18.10
CA THR A 154 -4.35 11.96 -16.82
C THR A 154 -5.15 13.11 -16.20
N ARG A 155 -5.27 14.24 -16.90
CA ARG A 155 -5.87 15.49 -16.41
C ARG A 155 -7.24 15.34 -15.76
N ALA A 156 -8.05 14.42 -16.29
CA ALA A 156 -9.37 14.12 -15.75
C ALA A 156 -9.33 13.75 -14.25
N ALA A 157 -8.24 13.13 -13.78
CA ALA A 157 -8.06 12.77 -12.38
C ALA A 157 -8.03 13.99 -11.44
N ALA A 158 -7.67 15.19 -11.93
CA ALA A 158 -7.70 16.41 -11.12
C ALA A 158 -9.11 16.77 -10.62
N SER A 159 -10.16 16.33 -11.32
CA SER A 159 -11.56 16.55 -10.92
C SER A 159 -12.10 15.45 -9.99
N ARG A 160 -11.36 14.35 -9.82
CA ARG A 160 -11.81 13.17 -9.09
C ARG A 160 -11.75 13.35 -7.57
N TRP A 161 -10.75 14.10 -7.10
CA TRP A 161 -10.38 14.13 -5.68
C TRP A 161 -10.98 15.32 -4.96
N VAL A 162 -11.58 15.06 -3.79
CA VAL A 162 -12.19 16.07 -2.93
C VAL A 162 -11.66 15.99 -1.50
N ILE A 163 -11.79 17.08 -0.74
CA ILE A 163 -11.71 17.00 0.72
C ILE A 163 -12.94 16.24 1.22
N GLY A 164 -12.72 15.32 2.15
CA GLY A 164 -13.69 14.35 2.59
C GLY A 164 -13.41 12.98 1.99
N THR A 165 -14.46 12.18 1.90
CA THR A 165 -14.36 10.77 1.50
C THR A 165 -14.29 10.64 -0.01
N ASN A 166 -13.25 9.96 -0.48
CA ASN A 166 -13.03 9.60 -1.88
C ASN A 166 -13.24 8.09 -2.05
N THR A 167 -13.89 7.69 -3.14
CA THR A 167 -14.10 6.29 -3.48
C THR A 167 -13.19 5.89 -4.63
N VAL A 168 -12.60 4.70 -4.51
CA VAL A 168 -11.76 4.08 -5.52
C VAL A 168 -12.35 2.75 -5.90
N THR A 169 -12.43 2.48 -7.20
CA THR A 169 -12.92 1.21 -7.74
C THR A 169 -11.85 0.59 -8.63
N PHE A 170 -11.44 -0.64 -8.32
CA PHE A 170 -10.56 -1.45 -9.17
C PHE A 170 -11.38 -2.50 -9.89
N ASN A 171 -10.90 -2.92 -11.07
CA ASN A 171 -11.58 -3.87 -11.97
C ASN A 171 -13.02 -3.51 -12.39
N GLY A 172 -13.54 -2.36 -11.96
CA GLY A 172 -14.91 -1.91 -12.20
C GLY A 172 -15.92 -2.36 -11.13
N ASP A 173 -15.52 -3.24 -10.21
CA ASP A 173 -16.45 -3.93 -9.30
C ASP A 173 -16.03 -3.93 -7.82
N ILE A 174 -14.74 -3.81 -7.50
CA ILE A 174 -14.26 -3.78 -6.11
C ILE A 174 -13.95 -2.34 -5.69
N SER A 175 -14.63 -1.87 -4.64
CA SER A 175 -14.48 -0.49 -4.17
C SER A 175 -13.90 -0.38 -2.76
N GLY A 176 -13.11 0.66 -2.53
CA GLY A 176 -12.58 1.07 -1.25
C GLY A 176 -12.69 2.58 -1.09
N LYS A 177 -12.49 3.08 0.13
CA LYS A 177 -12.60 4.51 0.45
C LYS A 177 -11.41 4.98 1.27
N PHE A 178 -11.03 6.23 1.05
CA PHE A 178 -10.09 6.96 1.91
C PHE A 178 -10.59 8.39 2.11
N THR A 179 -10.04 9.09 3.09
CA THR A 179 -10.42 10.46 3.40
C THR A 179 -9.21 11.38 3.28
N LEU A 180 -9.41 12.51 2.61
CA LEU A 180 -8.49 13.65 2.62
C LEU A 180 -9.12 14.72 3.52
N THR A 181 -8.36 15.29 4.43
CA THR A 181 -8.88 16.16 5.52
C THR A 181 -8.57 17.63 5.32
N THR A 182 -7.48 17.98 4.64
CA THR A 182 -7.02 19.34 4.46
C THR A 182 -6.73 19.63 3.00
N ALA A 183 -7.15 20.80 2.52
CA ALA A 183 -6.57 21.33 1.29
C ALA A 183 -5.07 21.55 1.56
N PRO A 184 -4.18 21.31 0.59
CA PRO A 184 -2.87 21.94 0.65
C PRO A 184 -3.10 23.43 0.84
N THR A 185 -2.50 24.00 1.89
CA THR A 185 -2.46 25.46 2.08
C THR A 185 -1.83 26.02 0.81
N SER A 186 -2.63 26.62 -0.06
CA SER A 186 -2.17 27.13 -1.34
C SER A 186 -1.55 28.50 -1.16
N PRO A 187 -0.31 28.68 -1.62
CA PRO A 187 0.88 27.98 -1.12
C PRO A 187 1.04 28.21 0.41
N PRO A 188 1.98 27.56 1.13
CA PRO A 188 2.37 28.09 2.44
C PRO A 188 2.71 29.57 2.23
N GLN A 189 2.13 30.47 3.03
CA GLN A 189 2.31 31.91 2.83
C GLN A 189 3.79 32.23 2.58
N GLY A 190 4.12 32.78 1.41
CA GLY A 190 5.48 33.19 1.04
C GLY A 190 6.20 32.35 -0.03
N TYR A 191 5.63 31.27 -0.59
CA TYR A 191 6.27 30.53 -1.70
C TYR A 191 5.71 30.93 -3.06
N ASP A 192 6.59 31.22 -4.02
CA ASP A 192 6.25 31.76 -5.34
C ASP A 192 5.83 30.69 -6.37
N HIS A 193 6.07 29.41 -6.06
CA HIS A 193 5.64 28.27 -6.86
C HIS A 193 5.07 27.14 -6.00
N PHE A 194 4.33 26.25 -6.66
CA PHE A 194 3.94 24.94 -6.14
C PHE A 194 4.62 23.86 -6.97
N SER A 195 5.27 22.90 -6.33
CA SER A 195 5.91 21.79 -7.01
C SER A 195 5.54 20.44 -6.40
N ARG A 196 5.63 19.41 -7.24
CA ARG A 196 5.52 18.00 -6.83
C ARG A 196 6.58 17.20 -7.56
N TYR A 197 7.29 16.39 -6.80
CA TYR A 197 8.33 15.51 -7.29
C TYR A 197 8.01 14.07 -6.90
N ARG A 198 8.30 13.14 -7.81
CA ARG A 198 8.06 11.73 -7.54
C ARG A 198 9.09 10.89 -8.28
N LEU A 199 9.92 10.12 -7.57
CA LEU A 199 10.63 9.04 -8.24
C LEU A 199 9.59 8.05 -8.76
N THR A 200 9.56 7.73 -10.04
CA THR A 200 8.62 6.76 -10.57
C THR A 200 9.17 5.34 -10.42
N MET A 201 8.26 4.36 -10.36
CA MET A 201 8.61 2.95 -10.45
C MET A 201 9.13 2.52 -11.84
N LYS A 202 9.22 3.44 -12.81
CA LYS A 202 9.86 3.23 -14.13
C LYS A 202 11.34 3.65 -14.16
N GLY A 203 11.89 4.13 -13.05
CA GLY A 203 13.32 4.49 -12.95
C GLY A 203 13.66 5.90 -13.44
N ASP A 204 12.67 6.80 -13.46
CA ASP A 204 12.87 8.23 -13.74
C ASP A 204 12.13 9.07 -12.70
N GLN A 205 12.38 10.37 -12.64
CA GLN A 205 11.70 11.26 -11.72
C GLN A 205 10.66 12.10 -12.45
N TYR A 206 9.42 12.06 -11.96
CA TYR A 206 8.37 12.97 -12.34
C TYR A 206 8.53 14.32 -11.63
N VAL A 207 8.32 15.39 -12.39
CA VAL A 207 8.40 16.78 -11.94
C VAL A 207 7.13 17.51 -12.36
N TYR A 208 6.53 18.22 -11.41
CA TYR A 208 5.43 19.16 -11.64
C TYR A 208 5.77 20.50 -11.00
N PHE A 209 5.50 21.56 -11.75
CA PHE A 209 5.60 22.94 -11.32
C PHE A 209 4.31 23.68 -11.68
N MET A 210 3.88 24.57 -10.79
CA MET A 210 2.82 25.53 -11.03
C MET A 210 3.21 26.87 -10.43
N GLN A 211 3.04 27.92 -11.22
CA GLN A 211 3.17 29.30 -10.79
C GLN A 211 2.12 29.64 -9.70
N THR A 212 2.44 30.51 -8.74
CA THR A 212 1.46 31.04 -7.77
C THR A 212 1.11 32.51 -8.03
N ASP A 213 0.24 33.07 -7.18
CA ASP A 213 -0.15 34.48 -7.21
C ASP A 213 0.95 35.44 -6.75
N ASN A 214 2.01 34.96 -6.11
CA ASN A 214 3.04 35.88 -5.63
C ASN A 214 3.78 36.55 -6.79
N ILE A 215 3.93 35.83 -7.90
CA ILE A 215 4.51 36.36 -9.12
C ILE A 215 3.60 37.46 -9.68
N CYS A 216 4.16 38.66 -9.82
CA CYS A 216 3.44 39.86 -10.22
C CYS A 216 2.27 40.24 -9.30
N SER A 217 2.28 39.76 -8.04
CA SER A 217 1.20 39.97 -7.07
C SER A 217 -0.19 39.67 -7.65
N GLY A 218 -0.29 38.65 -8.51
CA GLY A 218 -1.52 38.18 -9.11
C GLY A 218 -2.07 39.06 -10.24
N LYS A 219 -1.39 40.13 -10.65
CA LYS A 219 -1.85 41.08 -11.69
C LYS A 219 -1.78 40.53 -13.12
N GLY A 220 -1.15 39.38 -13.31
CA GLY A 220 -0.86 38.80 -14.63
C GLY A 220 0.50 39.21 -15.18
N ILE A 221 0.89 38.56 -16.28
CA ILE A 221 2.21 38.68 -16.92
C ILE A 221 2.00 39.09 -18.38
N GLN A 222 2.78 40.02 -18.89
CA GLN A 222 2.75 40.40 -20.31
C GLN A 222 3.57 39.44 -21.18
N LYS A 223 4.75 39.05 -20.66
CA LYS A 223 5.69 38.12 -21.28
C LYS A 223 6.74 37.70 -20.27
N GLY A 224 7.38 36.56 -20.50
CA GLY A 224 8.47 36.11 -19.66
C GLY A 224 9.19 34.87 -20.18
N THR A 225 10.10 34.39 -19.35
CA THR A 225 10.80 33.13 -19.53
C THR A 225 10.69 32.28 -18.28
N LEU A 226 10.50 30.97 -18.44
CA LEU A 226 10.59 29.96 -17.39
C LEU A 226 11.75 29.02 -17.74
N GLN A 227 12.74 28.94 -16.86
CA GLN A 227 13.88 28.05 -17.01
C GLN A 227 13.82 26.95 -15.94
N TYR A 228 14.17 25.74 -16.36
CA TYR A 228 14.32 24.58 -15.50
C TYR A 228 15.63 23.86 -15.82
N ASP A 229 16.41 23.59 -14.80
CA ASP A 229 17.61 22.77 -14.85
C ASP A 229 17.80 22.04 -13.52
N THR A 230 18.79 21.16 -13.47
CA THR A 230 19.02 20.34 -12.29
C THR A 230 20.49 20.26 -11.96
N SER A 231 20.80 20.30 -10.66
CA SER A 231 22.12 19.98 -10.14
C SER A 231 22.08 18.61 -9.47
N THR A 232 23.01 17.73 -9.78
CA THR A 232 23.09 16.39 -9.19
C THR A 232 24.49 16.06 -8.70
N ASN A 233 24.57 15.20 -7.69
CA ASN A 233 25.84 14.66 -7.20
C ASN A 233 26.32 13.43 -7.99
N LYS A 234 25.65 13.09 -9.09
CA LYS A 234 25.90 11.85 -9.84
C LYS A 234 25.71 12.06 -11.33
N ASP A 235 26.71 11.67 -12.10
CA ASP A 235 26.69 11.79 -13.56
C ASP A 235 25.52 11.02 -14.18
N GLY A 236 24.86 11.66 -15.14
CA GLY A 236 23.70 11.11 -15.86
C GLY A 236 22.36 11.28 -15.13
N ASP A 237 22.37 11.59 -13.83
CA ASP A 237 21.14 11.94 -13.11
C ASP A 237 20.75 13.40 -13.37
N GLY A 238 19.45 13.65 -13.38
CA GLY A 238 18.84 14.96 -13.61
C GLY A 238 18.66 15.33 -15.07
N VAL A 239 19.18 14.52 -16.00
CA VAL A 239 19.00 14.74 -17.45
C VAL A 239 17.52 14.84 -17.80
N ILE A 240 17.13 15.99 -18.35
CA ILE A 240 15.75 16.26 -18.74
C ILE A 240 15.41 15.40 -19.97
N ASN A 241 14.34 14.63 -19.88
CA ASN A 241 13.78 13.96 -21.05
C ASN A 241 13.00 14.99 -21.87
N THR A 242 13.63 15.53 -22.92
CA THR A 242 13.11 16.63 -23.74
C THR A 242 11.85 16.32 -24.55
N ALA A 243 11.46 15.04 -24.65
CA ALA A 243 10.21 14.64 -25.32
C ALA A 243 8.98 14.71 -24.41
N THR A 244 9.19 14.85 -23.09
CA THR A 244 8.12 14.79 -22.08
C THR A 244 7.53 16.12 -21.60
N PRO A 245 8.16 17.30 -21.73
CA PRO A 245 7.64 18.54 -21.17
C PRO A 245 6.24 18.91 -21.69
N GLU A 246 5.32 19.16 -20.76
CA GLU A 246 3.99 19.71 -21.02
C GLU A 246 3.86 21.06 -20.33
N PHE A 247 4.03 22.13 -21.09
CA PHE A 247 3.87 23.50 -20.61
C PHE A 247 2.46 24.01 -20.93
N ARG A 248 1.70 24.33 -19.90
CA ARG A 248 0.25 24.60 -20.00
C ARG A 248 -0.14 25.84 -19.21
N ILE A 249 -1.26 26.44 -19.59
CA ILE A 249 -1.94 27.51 -18.87
C ILE A 249 -3.31 27.02 -18.40
N THR A 250 -3.72 27.41 -17.20
CA THR A 250 -5.00 27.06 -16.59
C THR A 250 -5.59 28.25 -15.85
N LYS A 251 -6.92 28.37 -15.78
CA LYS A 251 -7.57 29.38 -14.93
C LYS A 251 -7.51 28.97 -13.48
N LYS A 252 -7.47 29.94 -12.56
CA LYS A 252 -7.58 29.70 -11.11
C LYS A 252 -8.83 28.90 -10.75
N SER A 253 -9.96 29.20 -11.38
CA SER A 253 -11.24 28.48 -11.19
C SER A 253 -11.18 27.01 -11.62
N ASP A 254 -10.26 26.70 -12.54
CA ASP A 254 -10.08 25.38 -13.11
C ASP A 254 -9.02 24.57 -12.34
N LEU A 255 -8.47 25.10 -11.25
CA LEU A 255 -7.65 24.30 -10.34
C LEU A 255 -8.53 23.42 -9.46
N SER A 256 -8.04 22.21 -9.20
CA SER A 256 -8.58 21.36 -8.13
C SER A 256 -8.19 21.93 -6.77
N THR A 257 -8.83 21.44 -5.72
CA THR A 257 -8.47 21.77 -4.33
C THR A 257 -7.01 21.41 -4.02
N PHE A 258 -6.43 20.48 -4.78
CA PHE A 258 -5.04 20.02 -4.64
C PHE A 258 -4.06 20.73 -5.58
N LEU A 259 -4.48 21.83 -6.22
CA LEU A 259 -3.67 22.68 -7.10
C LEU A 259 -3.19 22.00 -8.38
N PHE A 260 -3.99 21.06 -8.88
CA PHE A 260 -3.78 20.46 -10.19
C PHE A 260 -4.82 20.97 -11.20
N PRO A 261 -4.47 21.17 -12.48
CA PRO A 261 -5.38 21.77 -13.44
C PRO A 261 -6.44 20.77 -13.91
N LYS A 262 -7.72 21.05 -13.66
CA LYS A 262 -8.85 20.30 -14.23
C LYS A 262 -9.01 20.58 -15.72
N VAL A 263 -8.74 21.82 -16.12
CA VAL A 263 -8.73 22.28 -17.52
C VAL A 263 -7.43 23.02 -17.77
N ALA A 264 -6.76 22.74 -18.87
CA ALA A 264 -5.56 23.47 -19.28
C ALA A 264 -5.42 23.50 -20.79
N SER A 265 -4.77 24.55 -21.30
CA SER A 265 -4.47 24.71 -22.72
C SER A 265 -2.98 24.94 -22.95
N GLN A 266 -2.55 24.85 -24.20
CA GLN A 266 -1.20 25.27 -24.57
C GLN A 266 -1.02 26.77 -24.31
N VAL A 267 0.18 27.17 -23.91
CA VAL A 267 0.53 28.57 -23.68
C VAL A 267 0.72 29.25 -25.05
N SER A 268 -0.08 30.28 -25.33
CA SER A 268 -0.03 30.96 -26.63
C SER A 268 1.33 31.61 -26.88
N GLY A 269 1.88 31.39 -28.08
CA GLY A 269 3.18 31.93 -28.48
C GLY A 269 4.37 31.36 -27.71
N SER A 270 4.19 30.27 -26.95
CA SER A 270 5.31 29.67 -26.24
C SER A 270 6.22 28.89 -27.17
N SER A 271 7.53 29.05 -26.99
CA SER A 271 8.55 28.19 -27.59
C SER A 271 9.51 27.71 -26.51
N PHE A 272 10.20 26.60 -26.76
CA PHE A 272 11.24 26.13 -25.85
C PHE A 272 12.56 25.87 -26.55
N THR A 273 13.64 26.03 -25.80
CA THR A 273 14.99 25.61 -26.18
C THR A 273 15.55 24.69 -25.11
N TYR A 274 16.46 23.79 -25.52
CA TYR A 274 17.18 22.92 -24.61
C TYR A 274 18.68 23.07 -24.84
N ALA A 275 19.40 23.54 -23.81
CA ALA A 275 20.85 23.69 -23.85
C ALA A 275 21.52 22.46 -23.24
N LEU A 276 22.19 21.65 -24.07
CA LEU A 276 22.80 20.38 -23.68
C LEU A 276 23.91 20.53 -22.63
N ASN A 277 24.72 21.59 -22.72
CA ASN A 277 25.86 21.85 -21.83
C ASN A 277 25.44 22.04 -20.36
N ASN A 278 24.32 22.73 -20.13
CA ASN A 278 23.82 23.04 -18.78
C ASN A 278 22.52 22.28 -18.45
N GLN A 279 22.12 21.32 -19.31
CA GLN A 279 20.86 20.56 -19.21
C GLN A 279 19.65 21.45 -18.91
N GLN A 280 19.58 22.60 -19.59
CA GLN A 280 18.64 23.66 -19.25
C GLN A 280 17.51 23.72 -20.26
N LEU A 281 16.28 23.54 -19.79
CA LEU A 281 15.05 23.78 -20.52
C LEU A 281 14.63 25.23 -20.31
N THR A 282 14.45 26.00 -21.39
CA THR A 282 13.97 27.38 -21.32
C THR A 282 12.70 27.52 -22.16
N TYR A 283 11.59 27.90 -21.54
CA TYR A 283 10.39 28.37 -22.21
C TYR A 283 10.39 29.89 -22.31
N THR A 284 10.04 30.42 -23.47
CA THR A 284 9.56 31.80 -23.63
C THR A 284 8.04 31.77 -23.72
N PHE A 285 7.36 32.78 -23.18
CA PHE A 285 5.90 32.85 -23.21
C PHE A 285 5.39 34.29 -23.28
N GLY A 286 4.20 34.43 -23.87
CA GLY A 286 3.49 35.71 -23.99
C GLY A 286 2.62 36.04 -22.77
N ALA A 287 1.45 36.62 -23.01
CA ALA A 287 0.60 37.08 -21.94
C ALA A 287 -0.01 35.94 -21.10
N VAL A 288 -0.01 36.10 -19.78
CA VAL A 288 -0.69 35.25 -18.80
C VAL A 288 -1.68 36.14 -18.05
N PRO A 289 -2.99 35.95 -18.24
CA PRO A 289 -4.01 36.72 -17.52
C PRO A 289 -3.88 36.59 -16.00
N ALA A 290 -4.35 37.62 -15.27
CA ALA A 290 -4.37 37.66 -13.81
C ALA A 290 -5.09 36.45 -13.17
N ASP A 291 -6.13 35.94 -13.85
CA ASP A 291 -6.94 34.81 -13.44
C ASP A 291 -6.34 33.45 -13.85
N SER A 292 -5.12 33.41 -14.37
CA SER A 292 -4.50 32.22 -14.96
C SER A 292 -3.14 31.88 -14.34
N ARG A 293 -2.71 30.62 -14.53
CA ARG A 293 -1.46 30.05 -14.04
C ARG A 293 -0.76 29.25 -15.10
N LEU A 294 0.56 29.39 -15.14
CA LEU A 294 1.44 28.49 -15.87
C LEU A 294 1.72 27.23 -15.05
N SER A 295 1.78 26.08 -15.73
CA SER A 295 2.26 24.83 -15.17
C SER A 295 3.19 24.11 -16.14
N LEU A 296 4.19 23.42 -15.59
CA LEU A 296 5.09 22.55 -16.34
C LEU A 296 5.10 21.17 -15.71
N SER A 297 4.97 20.12 -16.52
CA SER A 297 5.24 18.75 -16.07
C SER A 297 6.25 18.08 -17.01
N LEU A 298 7.18 17.30 -16.45
CA LEU A 298 8.23 16.63 -17.22
C LEU A 298 8.81 15.45 -16.43
N TYR A 299 9.77 14.75 -17.05
CA TYR A 299 10.56 13.74 -16.37
C TYR A 299 12.06 13.99 -16.52
N THR A 300 12.81 13.65 -15.48
CA THR A 300 14.27 13.66 -15.46
C THR A 300 14.82 12.27 -15.19
N ALA A 301 15.99 11.96 -15.75
CA ALA A 301 16.67 10.70 -15.50
C ALA A 301 17.12 10.61 -14.03
N VAL A 302 17.02 9.42 -13.44
CA VAL A 302 17.68 9.16 -12.16
C VAL A 302 18.06 7.69 -12.06
N SER A 303 19.29 7.42 -11.69
CA SER A 303 19.85 6.08 -11.71
C SER A 303 19.75 5.37 -10.35
N THR A 304 19.60 6.12 -9.24
CA THR A 304 19.54 5.54 -7.89
C THR A 304 18.63 6.30 -6.92
N GLN A 305 18.06 5.58 -5.96
CA GLN A 305 17.26 6.10 -4.84
C GLN A 305 18.07 6.80 -3.73
N GLN A 306 19.24 7.35 -4.06
CA GLN A 306 20.10 8.06 -3.10
C GLN A 306 20.74 9.32 -3.69
N SER A 307 20.39 9.66 -4.94
CA SER A 307 20.97 10.81 -5.61
C SER A 307 20.48 12.11 -4.98
N LEU A 308 21.39 13.00 -4.63
CA LEU A 308 21.01 14.36 -4.28
C LEU A 308 20.70 15.09 -5.57
N HIS A 309 19.47 15.56 -5.68
CA HIS A 309 18.94 16.17 -6.88
C HIS A 309 18.34 17.52 -6.50
N VAL A 310 18.81 18.60 -7.11
CA VAL A 310 18.26 19.94 -6.88
C VAL A 310 17.62 20.40 -8.16
N SER A 311 16.35 20.76 -8.08
CA SER A 311 15.62 21.38 -9.19
C SER A 311 15.74 22.88 -9.09
N HIS A 312 16.28 23.52 -10.13
CA HIS A 312 16.41 24.96 -10.23
C HIS A 312 15.33 25.51 -11.17
N TRP A 313 14.60 26.51 -10.69
CA TRP A 313 13.53 27.17 -11.44
C TRP A 313 13.79 28.66 -11.50
N ARG A 314 13.90 29.22 -12.69
CA ARG A 314 14.11 30.67 -12.85
C ARG A 314 13.03 31.27 -13.72
N MET A 315 12.31 32.25 -13.18
CA MET A 315 11.22 32.91 -13.88
C MET A 315 11.43 34.43 -13.90
N LYS A 316 11.47 35.02 -15.09
CA LYS A 316 11.67 36.46 -15.27
C LYS A 316 10.77 37.01 -16.37
N GLY A 317 10.42 38.28 -16.28
CA GLY A 317 9.55 38.89 -17.27
C GLY A 317 9.02 40.25 -16.87
N THR A 318 7.90 40.63 -17.48
CA THR A 318 7.21 41.90 -17.25
C THR A 318 5.78 41.62 -16.81
N CYS A 319 5.37 42.17 -15.68
CA CYS A 319 4.02 42.09 -15.15
C CYS A 319 3.04 42.95 -15.96
N ALA A 320 1.74 42.70 -15.82
CA ALA A 320 0.70 43.45 -16.51
C ALA A 320 0.77 44.98 -16.27
N ASP A 321 1.23 45.40 -15.09
CA ASP A 321 1.43 46.81 -14.70
C ASP A 321 2.74 47.44 -15.21
N GLY A 322 3.54 46.70 -15.99
CA GLY A 322 4.80 47.14 -16.56
C GLY A 322 6.01 46.94 -15.64
N SER A 323 5.82 46.53 -14.38
CA SER A 323 6.93 46.18 -13.49
C SER A 323 7.68 44.94 -13.99
N SER A 324 9.00 44.87 -13.75
CA SER A 324 9.78 43.67 -14.03
C SER A 324 9.77 42.72 -12.83
N PHE A 325 9.89 41.43 -13.11
CA PHE A 325 10.11 40.42 -12.09
C PHE A 325 11.27 39.50 -12.46
N ASN A 326 11.95 38.98 -11.45
CA ASN A 326 13.01 37.99 -11.59
C ASN A 326 13.06 37.14 -10.32
N TYR A 327 12.67 35.87 -10.45
CA TYR A 327 12.64 34.92 -9.38
C TYR A 327 13.55 33.72 -9.69
N ASP A 328 14.20 33.21 -8.66
CA ASP A 328 15.05 32.02 -8.68
C ASP A 328 14.66 31.14 -7.50
N PHE A 329 14.29 29.89 -7.77
CA PHE A 329 13.81 28.92 -6.81
C PHE A 329 14.63 27.65 -6.88
N GLN A 330 14.83 27.03 -5.72
CA GLN A 330 15.51 25.75 -5.62
C GLN A 330 14.69 24.80 -4.77
N ASP A 331 14.37 23.65 -5.35
CA ASP A 331 13.75 22.56 -4.62
C ASP A 331 14.80 21.46 -4.38
N ASN A 332 15.21 21.32 -3.12
CA ASN A 332 16.11 20.26 -2.69
C ASN A 332 15.35 18.94 -2.65
N ILE A 333 15.57 18.11 -3.66
CA ILE A 333 15.00 16.77 -3.74
C ILE A 333 16.09 15.82 -3.27
N SER A 334 16.10 15.57 -1.96
CA SER A 334 16.84 14.41 -1.49
C SER A 334 16.11 13.18 -2.06
N ALA A 335 16.64 12.58 -3.12
CA ALA A 335 16.17 11.26 -3.54
C ALA A 335 16.58 10.19 -2.52
N LEU A 336 17.10 10.57 -1.34
CA LEU A 336 16.85 9.83 -0.10
C LEU A 336 15.35 9.63 0.01
N PHE A 337 14.89 8.52 -0.54
CA PHE A 337 13.68 7.90 -0.07
C PHE A 337 13.72 7.97 1.45
N LYS A 338 12.55 8.19 2.05
CA LYS A 338 12.23 7.72 3.38
C LYS A 338 12.45 6.18 3.42
N LEU A 339 13.70 5.72 3.26
CA LEU A 339 14.19 4.34 3.19
C LEU A 339 13.91 3.61 4.51
N ASN A 340 13.60 4.35 5.56
CA ASN A 340 13.24 3.82 6.87
C ASN A 340 11.75 3.53 7.04
N HIS A 341 10.85 4.07 6.21
CA HIS A 341 9.45 4.20 6.61
C HIS A 341 8.52 3.07 6.14
N ILE A 342 8.84 2.42 5.01
CA ILE A 342 8.19 1.12 4.70
C ILE A 342 8.88 -0.03 5.43
N ASN A 343 10.14 0.12 5.82
CA ASN A 343 10.79 -0.80 6.75
C ASN A 343 10.17 -0.70 8.14
N GLU A 344 9.71 0.48 8.59
CA GLU A 344 8.88 0.59 9.80
C GLU A 344 7.54 -0.12 9.66
N THR A 345 6.88 -0.11 8.50
CA THR A 345 5.64 -0.91 8.30
C THR A 345 5.92 -2.39 8.13
N LYS A 346 6.96 -2.83 7.41
CA LYS A 346 7.36 -4.26 7.37
C LYS A 346 7.88 -4.74 8.73
N PHE A 347 8.58 -3.88 9.48
CA PHE A 347 8.97 -4.14 10.86
C PHE A 347 7.73 -4.19 11.74
N ASN A 348 6.79 -3.24 11.65
CA ASN A 348 5.55 -3.25 12.43
C ASN A 348 4.63 -4.40 12.05
N ASP A 349 4.53 -4.80 10.78
CA ASP A 349 3.68 -5.91 10.35
C ASP A 349 4.33 -7.23 10.75
N LYS A 350 5.64 -7.39 10.53
CA LYS A 350 6.37 -8.60 10.96
C LYS A 350 6.56 -8.66 12.47
N PHE A 351 6.61 -7.52 13.16
CA PHE A 351 6.61 -7.40 14.62
C PHE A 351 5.20 -7.65 15.14
N ASN A 352 4.15 -7.05 14.61
CA ASN A 352 2.76 -7.26 15.03
C ASN A 352 2.29 -8.68 14.73
N ASP A 353 2.61 -9.28 13.59
CA ASP A 353 2.26 -10.68 13.31
C ASP A 353 3.03 -11.62 14.22
N LYS A 354 4.34 -11.41 14.41
CA LYS A 354 5.18 -12.29 15.24
C LYS A 354 4.94 -12.07 16.73
N PHE A 355 4.61 -10.84 17.14
CA PHE A 355 4.25 -10.43 18.50
C PHE A 355 2.82 -10.86 18.80
N ASN A 356 1.81 -10.58 17.96
CA ASN A 356 0.44 -11.06 18.17
C ASN A 356 0.37 -12.59 18.12
N TYR A 357 1.07 -13.26 17.20
CA TYR A 357 1.10 -14.73 17.19
C TYR A 357 1.83 -15.29 18.41
N LYS A 358 3.04 -14.80 18.76
CA LYS A 358 3.74 -15.30 19.97
C LYS A 358 3.05 -14.90 21.26
N PHE A 359 2.50 -13.69 21.36
CA PHE A 359 1.83 -13.16 22.53
C PHE A 359 0.46 -13.80 22.67
N ASN A 360 -0.46 -13.75 21.70
CA ASN A 360 -1.75 -14.42 21.84
C ASN A 360 -1.61 -15.94 21.97
N TYR A 361 -0.76 -16.61 21.18
CA TYR A 361 -0.62 -18.06 21.30
C TYR A 361 0.10 -18.47 22.59
N LYS A 362 1.28 -17.89 22.94
CA LYS A 362 1.96 -18.29 24.18
C LYS A 362 1.32 -17.72 25.43
N PHE A 363 0.81 -16.49 25.41
CA PHE A 363 0.15 -15.89 26.56
C PHE A 363 -1.22 -16.54 26.78
N ASN A 364 -2.15 -16.60 25.82
CA ASN A 364 -3.44 -17.26 26.09
C ASN A 364 -3.28 -18.75 26.36
N HIS A 365 -2.42 -19.48 25.64
CA HIS A 365 -2.25 -20.91 25.90
C HIS A 365 -1.49 -21.19 27.21
N LYS A 366 -0.41 -20.47 27.57
CA LYS A 366 0.27 -20.70 28.86
C LYS A 366 -0.48 -20.07 30.03
N PHE A 367 -1.16 -18.93 29.85
CA PHE A 367 -1.95 -18.29 30.88
C PHE A 367 -3.22 -19.09 31.13
N ASN A 368 -4.04 -19.44 30.13
CA ASN A 368 -5.21 -20.29 30.38
C ASN A 368 -4.80 -21.68 30.89
N HIS A 369 -3.76 -22.31 30.34
CA HIS A 369 -3.35 -23.63 30.84
C HIS A 369 -2.71 -23.56 32.24
N LYS A 370 -1.82 -22.60 32.55
CA LYS A 370 -1.24 -22.52 33.92
C LYS A 370 -2.22 -21.94 34.92
N PHE A 371 -3.05 -20.96 34.55
CA PHE A 371 -3.99 -20.30 35.44
C PHE A 371 -5.18 -21.21 35.71
N ASN A 372 -5.85 -21.78 34.69
CA ASN A 372 -6.94 -22.74 34.94
C ASN A 372 -6.43 -24.04 35.57
N HIS A 373 -5.29 -24.60 35.14
CA HIS A 373 -4.79 -25.83 35.78
C HIS A 373 -4.25 -25.59 37.18
N LYS A 374 -3.53 -24.49 37.49
CA LYS A 374 -3.08 -24.23 38.87
C LYS A 374 -4.23 -23.78 39.76
N LEU A 375 -5.19 -22.99 39.28
CA LEU A 375 -6.33 -22.59 40.10
C LEU A 375 -7.31 -23.74 40.29
N ASN A 376 -7.74 -24.46 39.25
CA ASN A 376 -8.60 -25.63 39.50
C ASN A 376 -7.88 -26.70 40.33
N HIS A 377 -6.61 -27.01 40.05
CA HIS A 377 -5.93 -28.04 40.83
C HIS A 377 -5.56 -27.57 42.25
N LYS A 378 -5.09 -26.33 42.48
CA LYS A 378 -4.84 -25.87 43.86
C LYS A 378 -6.13 -25.58 44.61
N PHE A 379 -7.14 -25.02 43.97
CA PHE A 379 -8.40 -24.66 44.62
C PHE A 379 -9.22 -25.92 44.88
N ASN A 380 -9.47 -26.81 43.91
CA ASN A 380 -10.18 -28.07 44.20
C ASN A 380 -9.36 -28.97 45.15
N HIS A 381 -8.05 -29.11 44.98
CA HIS A 381 -7.28 -30.00 45.85
C HIS A 381 -7.04 -29.41 47.26
N LYS A 382 -6.78 -28.10 47.43
CA LYS A 382 -6.69 -27.54 48.80
C LYS A 382 -8.05 -27.36 49.42
N PHE A 383 -9.08 -27.00 48.67
CA PHE A 383 -10.41 -26.78 49.23
C PHE A 383 -11.10 -28.11 49.54
N ASN A 384 -11.26 -29.04 48.58
CA ASN A 384 -11.88 -30.34 48.90
C ASN A 384 -11.05 -31.14 49.90
N ASN A 385 -9.73 -31.23 49.74
CA ASN A 385 -8.95 -32.13 50.58
C ASN A 385 -8.74 -31.56 52.01
N LYS A 386 -8.68 -30.22 52.17
CA LYS A 386 -8.54 -29.59 53.50
C LYS A 386 -9.89 -29.31 54.16
N PHE A 387 -10.97 -29.12 53.39
CA PHE A 387 -12.33 -28.98 53.92
C PHE A 387 -12.93 -30.35 54.24
N ASN A 388 -12.91 -31.33 53.32
CA ASN A 388 -13.45 -32.67 53.62
C ASN A 388 -12.64 -33.40 54.70
N ASN A 389 -11.30 -33.44 54.68
CA ASN A 389 -10.59 -34.16 55.75
C ASN A 389 -10.72 -33.44 57.10
N LYS A 390 -10.68 -32.11 57.14
CA LYS A 390 -10.71 -31.39 58.42
C LYS A 390 -12.13 -31.24 58.97
N PHE A 391 -13.15 -31.22 58.11
CA PHE A 391 -14.56 -31.23 58.52
C PHE A 391 -15.01 -32.66 58.84
N ASN A 392 -14.81 -33.66 57.97
CA ASN A 392 -15.22 -35.03 58.27
C ASN A 392 -14.46 -35.64 59.45
N ASN A 393 -13.12 -35.55 59.54
CA ASN A 393 -12.43 -36.15 60.69
C ASN A 393 -12.72 -35.42 61.99
N LYS A 394 -12.84 -34.08 61.98
CA LYS A 394 -13.01 -33.31 63.22
C LYS A 394 -14.47 -33.24 63.67
N PHE A 395 -15.42 -33.30 62.74
CA PHE A 395 -16.84 -33.35 63.04
C PHE A 395 -17.27 -34.79 63.35
N ASN A 396 -16.96 -35.79 62.51
CA ASN A 396 -17.38 -37.18 62.79
C ASN A 396 -16.67 -37.77 64.02
N ASN A 397 -15.35 -37.63 64.21
CA ASN A 397 -14.73 -38.21 65.41
C ASN A 397 -15.14 -37.49 66.69
N LYS A 398 -15.29 -36.16 66.67
CA LYS A 398 -15.61 -35.39 67.87
C LYS A 398 -17.09 -35.42 68.22
N PHE A 399 -17.96 -35.54 67.21
CA PHE A 399 -19.39 -35.73 67.40
C PHE A 399 -19.71 -37.18 67.76
N ASN A 400 -19.23 -38.19 67.01
CA ASN A 400 -19.52 -39.60 67.36
C ASN A 400 -18.90 -40.00 68.69
N ASN A 401 -17.64 -39.66 69.01
CA ASN A 401 -17.08 -40.08 70.31
C ASN A 401 -17.75 -39.36 71.48
N LYS A 402 -18.13 -38.08 71.33
CA LYS A 402 -18.70 -37.32 72.44
C LYS A 402 -20.21 -37.57 72.58
N PHE A 403 -20.91 -37.86 71.50
CA PHE A 403 -22.33 -38.18 71.50
C PHE A 403 -22.57 -39.65 71.89
N ASN A 404 -21.82 -40.61 71.33
CA ASN A 404 -21.98 -42.03 71.71
C ASN A 404 -21.49 -42.31 73.13
N ASN A 405 -20.35 -41.75 73.58
CA ASN A 405 -19.92 -42.00 74.97
C ASN A 405 -20.84 -41.33 75.97
N LYS A 406 -21.38 -40.13 75.68
CA LYS A 406 -22.27 -39.44 76.60
C LYS A 406 -23.66 -40.08 76.65
N LEU A 407 -24.22 -40.49 75.50
CA LEU A 407 -25.48 -41.23 75.47
C LEU A 407 -25.34 -42.64 76.05
N ASN A 408 -24.30 -43.42 75.73
CA ASN A 408 -24.15 -44.74 76.34
C ASN A 408 -23.92 -44.65 77.86
N HIS A 409 -23.16 -43.66 78.33
CA HIS A 409 -22.91 -43.51 79.77
C HIS A 409 -24.14 -42.97 80.52
N GLU A 410 -24.90 -42.02 79.96
CA GLU A 410 -26.12 -41.52 80.59
C GLU A 410 -27.28 -42.52 80.49
N PHE A 411 -27.39 -43.30 79.41
CA PHE A 411 -28.43 -44.30 79.20
C PHE A 411 -28.17 -45.58 80.00
N ASN A 412 -26.92 -46.09 80.04
CA ASN A 412 -26.59 -47.25 80.88
C ASN A 412 -26.62 -46.92 82.38
N ASN A 413 -26.19 -45.71 82.80
CA ASN A 413 -26.25 -45.36 84.22
C ASN A 413 -27.66 -45.02 84.69
N LYS A 414 -28.55 -44.51 83.83
CA LYS A 414 -29.97 -44.36 84.20
C LYS A 414 -30.71 -45.69 84.23
N LEU A 415 -30.48 -46.58 83.26
CA LEU A 415 -31.12 -47.90 83.26
C LEU A 415 -30.60 -48.81 84.38
N ASN A 416 -29.30 -48.78 84.71
CA ASN A 416 -28.76 -49.56 85.83
C ASN A 416 -29.13 -48.99 87.22
N HIS A 417 -29.59 -47.74 87.30
CA HIS A 417 -30.07 -47.13 88.56
C HIS A 417 -31.60 -47.23 88.71
N GLU A 418 -32.35 -47.53 87.64
CA GLU A 418 -33.79 -47.81 87.68
C GLU A 418 -34.12 -49.33 87.66
N PHE A 419 -33.14 -50.22 87.44
CA PHE A 419 -33.33 -51.68 87.44
C PHE A 419 -32.35 -52.47 88.34
N ASN A 420 -31.83 -51.84 89.40
CA ASN A 420 -31.25 -52.53 90.57
C ASN A 420 -31.98 -52.13 91.85
#